data_AF-A0A535RLH7-F1
#
_entry.id   AF-A0A535RLH7-F1
#
_cell.length_a   1.000
_cell.length_b   1.000
_cell.length_c   1.000
_cell.angle_alpha   90.00
_cell.angle_beta   90.00
_cell.angle_gamma   90.00
#
_symmetry.space_group_name_H-M   'P 1'
#
loop_
_entity.id
_entity.type
_entity.pdbx_description
1 polymer ?
#
loop_
_entity_poly.entity_id
_entity_poly.type
_entity_poly.pdbx_seq_one_letter_code
_entity_poly.pdbx_strand_id
1 'polypeptide(L)'
;MPELRTVRQRKNIPKSQFAYVDKNGEGHLPIEDESHVRNAMARFNQTEFESESAKERARRKVLAAAKRYGIEISPDDVVAKPTSSLRPARTKQGPRGGRKTVRPKRPTTTRQRAAARKNIKKAARVRLRRVRAGH
;
A
#
# COMPACT_ATOMS: atom_id res chain seq x y z
N MET A 1 -11.74 -1.66 -28.61
CA MET A 1 -11.82 -3.13 -28.45
C MET A 1 -10.64 -3.57 -27.61
N PRO A 2 -10.82 -4.14 -26.41
CA PRO A 2 -9.68 -4.68 -25.66
C PRO A 2 -9.16 -5.91 -26.40
N GLU A 3 -7.90 -5.89 -26.85
CA GLU A 3 -7.27 -7.04 -27.50
C GLU A 3 -7.23 -8.22 -26.52
N LEU A 4 -7.98 -9.28 -26.83
CA LEU A 4 -7.99 -10.50 -26.05
C LEU A 4 -6.63 -11.20 -26.21
N ARG A 5 -5.79 -11.13 -25.17
CA ARG A 5 -4.48 -11.82 -25.14
C ARG A 5 -4.60 -13.30 -25.51
N THR A 6 -3.63 -13.79 -26.27
CA THR A 6 -3.50 -15.22 -26.61
C THR A 6 -3.28 -16.06 -25.34
N VAL A 7 -3.67 -17.34 -25.36
CA VAL A 7 -3.57 -18.25 -24.18
C VAL A 7 -2.15 -18.31 -23.60
N ARG A 8 -1.13 -18.22 -24.47
CA ARG A 8 0.29 -18.19 -24.07
C ARG A 8 0.65 -16.90 -23.32
N GLN A 9 0.15 -15.75 -23.76
CA GLN A 9 0.37 -14.47 -23.10
C GLN A 9 -0.31 -14.39 -21.73
N ARG A 10 -1.44 -15.10 -21.54
CA ARG A 10 -2.12 -15.20 -20.22
C ARG A 10 -1.32 -16.01 -19.20
N LYS A 11 -0.59 -17.05 -19.63
CA LYS A 11 0.23 -17.90 -18.75
C LYS A 11 1.48 -17.21 -18.20
N ASN A 12 2.01 -16.19 -18.89
CA ASN A 12 3.21 -15.46 -18.50
C ASN A 12 2.92 -14.09 -17.84
N ILE A 13 1.70 -13.88 -17.34
CA ILE A 13 1.38 -12.65 -16.60
C ILE A 13 2.02 -12.73 -15.21
N PRO A 14 2.81 -11.72 -14.79
CA PRO A 14 3.41 -11.75 -13.48
C PRO A 14 2.34 -11.61 -12.39
N LYS A 15 2.53 -12.29 -11.26
CA LYS A 15 1.61 -12.31 -10.11
C LYS A 15 1.27 -10.92 -9.56
N SER A 16 2.06 -9.90 -9.86
CA SER A 16 1.82 -8.50 -9.51
C SER A 16 0.63 -7.88 -10.23
N GLN A 17 0.28 -8.40 -11.41
CA GLN A 17 -0.83 -7.95 -12.25
C GLN A 17 -2.18 -8.54 -11.84
N PHE A 18 -2.20 -9.39 -10.80
CA PHE A 18 -3.40 -9.95 -10.21
C PHE A 18 -3.67 -9.37 -8.83
N ALA A 19 -4.95 -9.10 -8.55
CA ALA A 19 -5.37 -8.67 -7.23
C ALA A 19 -5.29 -9.82 -6.21
N TYR A 20 -5.57 -11.05 -6.63
CA TYR A 20 -5.50 -12.22 -5.76
C TYR A 20 -4.70 -13.33 -6.41
N VAL A 21 -3.94 -14.07 -5.61
CA VAL A 21 -3.24 -15.28 -6.02
C VAL A 21 -3.54 -16.31 -4.96
N ASP A 22 -4.06 -17.46 -5.38
CA ASP A 22 -4.37 -18.55 -4.46
C ASP A 22 -3.11 -19.32 -4.03
N LYS A 23 -3.27 -20.29 -3.12
CA LYS A 23 -2.17 -21.17 -2.68
C LYS A 23 -1.56 -21.99 -3.81
N ASN A 24 -2.33 -22.32 -4.84
CA ASN A 24 -1.88 -23.08 -6.01
C ASN A 24 -1.02 -22.19 -6.94
N GLY A 25 -1.03 -20.87 -6.72
CA GLY A 25 -0.30 -19.91 -7.51
C GLY A 25 -1.07 -19.39 -8.72
N GLU A 26 -2.36 -19.70 -8.83
CA GLU A 26 -3.25 -19.21 -9.88
C GLU A 26 -3.66 -17.76 -9.59
N GLY A 27 -3.51 -16.91 -10.60
CA GLY A 27 -3.83 -15.49 -10.52
C GLY A 27 -5.30 -15.23 -10.81
N HIS A 28 -6.00 -14.66 -9.83
CA HIS A 28 -7.40 -14.27 -9.93
C HIS A 28 -7.51 -12.74 -9.98
N LEU A 29 -8.59 -12.26 -10.62
CA LEU A 29 -8.92 -10.82 -10.69
C LEU A 29 -7.77 -9.98 -11.29
N PRO A 30 -7.59 -10.01 -12.63
CA PRO A 30 -6.60 -9.18 -13.31
C PRO A 30 -6.84 -7.69 -13.06
N ILE A 31 -5.78 -6.91 -12.93
CA ILE A 31 -5.83 -5.46 -12.65
C ILE A 31 -4.87 -4.66 -13.55
N GLU A 32 -4.62 -5.17 -14.75
CA GLU A 32 -3.60 -4.64 -15.67
C GLU A 32 -3.98 -3.32 -16.32
N ASP A 33 -5.26 -3.16 -16.63
CA ASP A 33 -5.85 -2.04 -17.33
C ASP A 33 -7.24 -1.74 -16.74
N GLU A 34 -7.82 -0.63 -17.18
CA GLU A 34 -9.08 -0.11 -16.67
C GLU A 34 -10.23 -1.11 -16.79
N SER A 35 -10.33 -1.81 -17.93
CA SER A 35 -11.39 -2.78 -18.19
C SER A 35 -11.28 -3.99 -17.26
N HIS A 36 -10.06 -4.51 -17.05
CA HIS A 36 -9.86 -5.60 -16.10
C HIS A 36 -10.17 -5.18 -14.66
N VAL A 37 -9.83 -3.95 -14.25
CA VAL A 37 -10.17 -3.48 -12.89
C VAL A 37 -11.68 -3.40 -12.69
N ARG A 38 -12.45 -2.88 -13.65
CA ARG A 38 -13.93 -2.86 -13.57
C ARG A 38 -14.51 -4.28 -13.52
N ASN A 39 -14.02 -5.18 -14.36
CA ASN A 39 -14.43 -6.58 -14.34
C ASN A 39 -14.06 -7.28 -13.03
N ALA A 40 -12.89 -6.96 -12.48
CA ALA A 40 -12.44 -7.47 -11.19
C ALA A 40 -13.34 -6.98 -10.06
N MET A 41 -13.76 -5.71 -10.07
CA MET A 41 -14.73 -5.19 -9.10
C MET A 41 -16.07 -5.93 -9.17
N ALA A 42 -16.61 -6.12 -10.38
CA ALA A 42 -17.87 -6.83 -10.58
C ALA A 42 -17.82 -8.29 -10.11
N ARG A 43 -16.69 -8.97 -10.33
CA ARG A 43 -16.50 -10.38 -9.97
C ARG A 43 -15.95 -10.59 -8.56
N PHE A 44 -15.58 -9.53 -7.85
CA PHE A 44 -14.98 -9.60 -6.51
C PHE A 44 -15.84 -10.37 -5.50
N ASN A 45 -17.17 -10.32 -5.63
CA ASN A 45 -18.10 -11.11 -4.81
C ASN A 45 -18.25 -12.57 -5.23
N GLN A 46 -17.94 -12.88 -6.49
CA GLN A 46 -18.05 -14.23 -7.05
C GLN A 46 -16.79 -15.05 -6.79
N THR A 47 -15.66 -14.40 -6.56
CA THR A 47 -14.40 -15.08 -6.26
C THR A 47 -14.39 -15.59 -4.82
N GLU A 48 -14.14 -16.88 -4.65
CA GLU A 48 -13.88 -17.47 -3.34
C GLU A 48 -12.49 -17.09 -2.86
N PHE A 49 -12.41 -16.64 -1.60
CA PHE A 49 -11.14 -16.32 -0.96
C PHE A 49 -10.90 -17.30 0.16
N GLU A 50 -9.67 -17.78 0.27
CA GLU A 50 -9.26 -18.70 1.34
C GLU A 50 -9.37 -18.10 2.76
N SER A 51 -9.37 -16.77 2.87
CA SER A 51 -9.44 -16.06 4.15
C SER A 51 -9.94 -14.63 3.96
N GLU A 52 -10.62 -14.08 4.98
CA GLU A 52 -10.95 -12.65 5.02
C GLU A 52 -9.72 -11.75 4.86
N SER A 53 -8.56 -12.20 5.37
CA SER A 53 -7.30 -11.48 5.22
C SER A 53 -6.81 -11.45 3.78
N ALA A 54 -7.02 -12.52 3.02
CA ALA A 54 -6.74 -12.59 1.59
C ALA A 54 -7.70 -11.69 0.80
N LYS A 55 -8.99 -11.73 1.15
CA LYS A 55 -10.01 -10.84 0.58
C LYS A 55 -9.68 -9.36 0.81
N GLU A 56 -9.27 -8.98 2.01
CA GLU A 56 -8.87 -7.59 2.34
C GLU A 56 -7.60 -7.17 1.58
N ARG A 57 -6.62 -8.07 1.42
CA ARG A 57 -5.42 -7.80 0.59
C ARG A 57 -5.77 -7.58 -0.88
N ALA A 58 -6.62 -8.45 -1.43
CA ALA A 58 -7.09 -8.33 -2.81
C ALA A 58 -7.86 -7.03 -3.02
N ARG A 59 -8.79 -6.71 -2.11
CA ARG A 59 -9.52 -5.43 -2.09
C ARG A 59 -8.58 -4.23 -2.18
N ARG A 60 -7.54 -4.19 -1.35
CA ARG A 60 -6.57 -3.06 -1.35
C ARG A 60 -5.84 -2.93 -2.68
N LYS A 61 -5.49 -4.05 -3.33
CA LYS A 61 -4.87 -4.01 -4.66
C LYS A 61 -5.83 -3.48 -5.72
N VAL A 62 -7.09 -3.93 -5.73
CA VAL A 62 -8.11 -3.41 -6.65
C VAL A 62 -8.33 -1.92 -6.44
N LEU A 63 -8.47 -1.46 -5.19
CA LEU A 63 -8.59 -0.02 -4.87
C LEU A 63 -7.38 0.78 -5.35
N ALA A 64 -6.17 0.25 -5.19
CA ALA A 64 -4.96 0.92 -5.65
C ALA A 64 -4.91 0.99 -7.19
N ALA A 65 -5.30 -0.09 -7.89
CA ALA A 65 -5.37 -0.10 -9.34
C ALA A 65 -6.43 0.86 -9.88
N ALA A 66 -7.64 0.85 -9.30
CA ALA A 66 -8.71 1.77 -9.66
C ALA A 66 -8.29 3.23 -9.53
N LYS A 67 -7.62 3.59 -8.42
CA LYS A 67 -7.05 4.93 -8.24
C LYS A 67 -5.99 5.29 -9.28
N ARG A 68 -5.16 4.33 -9.69
CA ARG A 68 -4.13 4.54 -10.72
C ARG A 68 -4.73 4.80 -12.10
N TYR A 69 -5.84 4.14 -12.42
CA TYR A 69 -6.53 4.28 -13.71
C TYR A 69 -7.66 5.33 -13.70
N GLY A 70 -7.89 6.03 -12.58
CA GLY A 70 -8.93 7.06 -12.49
C GLY A 70 -10.36 6.52 -12.51
N ILE A 71 -10.56 5.25 -12.13
CA ILE A 71 -11.90 4.67 -12.02
C ILE A 71 -12.56 5.20 -10.75
N GLU A 72 -13.71 5.86 -10.90
CA GLU A 72 -14.54 6.27 -9.78
C GLU A 72 -15.19 5.04 -9.13
N ILE A 73 -14.98 4.89 -7.83
CA ILE A 73 -15.51 3.78 -7.04
C ILE A 73 -16.63 4.34 -6.18
N SER A 74 -17.83 3.81 -6.32
CA SER A 74 -18.96 4.22 -5.50
C SER A 74 -18.81 3.67 -4.08
N PRO A 75 -19.30 4.37 -3.05
CA PRO A 75 -19.24 3.89 -1.66
C PRO A 75 -19.93 2.54 -1.44
N ASP A 76 -20.88 2.21 -2.31
CA ASP A 76 -21.67 0.98 -2.26
C ASP A 76 -20.98 -0.21 -2.93
N ASP A 77 -19.90 0.03 -3.68
CA ASP A 77 -19.10 -1.04 -4.21
C ASP A 77 -18.53 -1.87 -3.07
N VAL A 78 -18.56 -3.19 -3.23
CA VAL A 78 -18.05 -4.14 -2.22
C VAL A 78 -16.59 -3.84 -1.90
N VAL A 79 -15.85 -3.38 -2.91
CA VAL A 79 -14.44 -3.05 -2.79
C VAL A 79 -14.23 -1.75 -1.99
N ALA A 80 -15.23 -0.88 -1.85
CA ALA A 80 -15.15 0.35 -1.06
C ALA A 80 -15.21 0.08 0.45
N LYS A 81 -15.88 -0.99 0.90
CA LYS A 81 -16.06 -1.30 2.34
C LYS A 81 -15.04 -2.34 2.83
N PRO A 82 -14.38 -2.13 4.00
CA PRO A 82 -13.50 -3.14 4.57
C PRO A 82 -14.23 -4.44 4.84
N THR A 83 -13.58 -5.57 4.50
CA THR A 83 -14.13 -6.88 4.83
C THR A 83 -14.16 -7.11 6.33
N SER A 84 -13.20 -6.55 7.06
CA SER A 84 -13.16 -6.66 8.51
C SER A 84 -13.76 -5.42 9.17
N SER A 85 -14.74 -5.64 10.05
CA SER A 85 -15.24 -4.65 11.00
C SER A 85 -14.23 -4.31 12.10
N LEU A 86 -13.14 -5.08 12.20
CA LEU A 86 -12.10 -4.87 13.20
C LEU A 86 -11.30 -3.61 12.85
N ARG A 87 -11.52 -2.55 13.62
CA ARG A 87 -10.55 -1.45 13.71
C ARG A 87 -9.19 -2.05 14.05
N PRO A 88 -8.09 -1.63 13.38
CA PRO A 88 -6.76 -2.05 13.79
C PRO A 88 -6.61 -1.74 15.26
N ALA A 89 -6.24 -2.75 16.06
CA ALA A 89 -6.12 -2.62 17.50
C ALA A 89 -5.28 -1.37 17.82
N ARG A 90 -5.93 -0.34 18.38
CA ARG A 90 -5.23 0.83 18.90
C ARG A 90 -4.46 0.35 20.12
N THR A 91 -3.16 0.18 19.96
CA THR A 91 -2.31 0.01 21.13
C THR A 91 -2.24 1.34 21.88
N LYS A 92 -1.85 1.34 23.15
CA LYS A 92 -1.50 2.56 23.91
C LYS A 92 -0.43 3.41 23.19
N GLN A 93 0.23 2.86 22.17
CA GLN A 93 1.24 3.46 21.33
C GLN A 93 0.75 4.04 19.99
N GLY A 94 -0.52 3.86 19.62
CA GLY A 94 -1.07 4.22 18.30
C GLY A 94 -1.46 2.97 17.47
N PRO A 95 -1.90 3.14 16.20
CA PRO A 95 -2.14 1.99 15.32
C PRO A 95 -0.85 1.16 15.20
N ARG A 96 -0.94 -0.17 15.22
CA ARG A 96 0.21 -1.09 15.11
C ARG A 96 1.10 -0.65 13.93
N GLY A 97 2.33 -0.18 14.22
CA GLY A 97 3.31 0.29 13.23
C GLY A 97 3.45 1.82 13.07
N GLY A 98 2.63 2.63 13.73
CA GLY A 98 2.77 4.10 13.70
C GLY A 98 3.89 4.59 14.62
N ARG A 99 4.91 5.26 14.07
CA ARG A 99 5.92 5.99 14.86
C ARG A 99 5.18 7.08 15.65
N LYS A 100 5.26 7.08 16.98
CA LYS A 100 4.66 8.15 17.82
C LYS A 100 5.20 9.51 17.36
N THR A 101 4.41 10.28 16.62
CA THR A 101 4.65 11.71 16.46
C THR A 101 4.12 12.38 17.72
N VAL A 102 4.96 12.43 18.76
CA VAL A 102 4.66 13.28 19.91
C VAL A 102 4.69 14.72 19.40
N ARG A 103 3.52 15.28 19.10
CA ARG A 103 3.39 16.72 18.85
C ARG A 103 3.86 17.43 20.12
N PRO A 104 4.90 18.28 20.04
CA PRO A 104 5.34 19.00 21.22
C PRO A 104 4.21 19.94 21.68
N LYS A 105 3.89 19.95 22.98
CA LYS A 105 2.84 20.79 23.56
C LYS A 105 3.07 22.30 23.35
N ARG A 106 4.30 22.69 23.02
CA ARG A 106 4.70 24.08 22.74
C ARG A 106 5.61 24.12 21.52
N PRO A 107 5.52 25.17 20.66
CA PRO A 107 6.42 25.32 19.53
C PRO A 107 7.86 25.46 20.00
N THR A 108 8.81 24.89 19.25
CA THR A 108 10.25 25.05 19.53
C THR A 108 10.65 26.52 19.38
N THR A 109 11.41 27.02 20.36
CA THR A 109 11.89 28.40 20.32
C THR A 109 12.91 28.61 19.19
N THR A 110 13.09 29.84 18.74
CA THR A 110 14.08 30.19 17.70
C THR A 110 15.49 29.71 18.06
N ARG A 111 15.87 29.82 19.34
CA ARG A 111 17.16 29.34 19.88
C ARG A 111 17.27 27.82 19.80
N GLN A 112 16.22 27.08 20.16
CA GLN A 112 16.19 25.62 20.04
C GLN A 112 16.30 25.16 18.57
N ARG A 113 15.61 25.84 17.64
CA ARG A 113 15.71 25.54 16.20
C ARG A 113 17.13 25.79 15.66
N ALA A 114 17.75 26.92 16.05
CA ALA A 114 19.12 27.23 15.65
C ALA A 114 20.13 26.20 16.20
N ALA A 115 19.97 25.78 17.46
CA ALA A 115 20.79 24.73 18.07
C ALA A 115 20.63 23.39 17.35
N ALA A 116 19.40 22.96 17.05
CA ALA A 116 19.14 21.72 16.31
C ALA A 116 19.82 21.72 14.93
N ARG A 117 19.72 22.83 14.18
CA ARG A 117 20.40 22.99 12.88
C ARG A 117 21.92 22.88 13.01
N LYS A 118 22.52 23.52 14.01
CA LYS A 118 23.96 23.43 14.29
C LYS A 118 24.38 22.00 14.65
N ASN A 119 23.59 21.31 15.47
CA ASN A 119 23.86 19.92 15.87
C ASN A 119 23.82 18.96 14.67
N ILE A 120 22.86 19.12 13.76
CA ILE A 120 22.78 18.33 12.52
C ILE A 120 24.01 18.57 11.64
N LYS A 121 24.42 19.84 11.44
CA LYS A 121 25.62 20.17 10.66
C LYS A 121 26.90 19.62 11.30
N LYS A 122 27.02 19.68 12.63
CA LYS A 122 28.14 19.08 13.38
C LYS A 122 28.16 17.57 13.20
N ALA A 123 27.02 16.90 13.35
CA ALA A 123 26.91 15.45 13.16
C ALA A 123 27.28 15.02 11.73
N ALA A 124 26.82 15.75 10.71
CA ALA A 124 27.18 15.50 9.31
C ALA A 124 28.70 15.65 9.08
N ARG A 125 29.33 16.70 9.65
CA ARG A 125 30.78 16.91 9.56
C ARG A 125 31.58 15.80 10.25
N VAL A 126 31.14 15.35 11.43
CA VAL A 126 31.76 14.24 12.15
C VAL A 126 31.63 12.93 11.37
N ARG A 127 30.43 12.65 10.82
CA ARG A 127 30.19 11.47 9.96
C ARG A 127 31.10 11.48 8.74
N LEU A 128 31.22 12.62 8.06
CA LEU A 128 32.11 12.78 6.90
C LEU A 128 33.59 12.56 7.26
N ARG A 129 34.03 13.10 8.40
CA ARG A 129 35.39 12.86 8.90
C ARG A 129 35.66 11.40 9.22
N ARG A 130 34.70 10.70 9.83
CA ARG A 130 34.82 9.27 10.15
C ARG A 130 34.89 8.39 8.91
N VAL A 131 34.13 8.73 7.87
CA VAL A 131 34.21 8.04 6.56
C VAL A 131 35.58 8.27 5.91
N ARG A 132 36.14 9.49 6.01
CA ARG A 132 37.46 9.81 5.45
C ARG A 132 38.65 9.23 6.24
N ALA A 133 38.49 8.94 7.52
CA ALA A 133 39.52 8.36 8.39
C ALA A 133 39.43 6.83 8.49
N GLY A 134 38.56 6.19 7.70
CA GLY A 134 38.29 4.76 7.69
C GLY A 134 38.60 4.09 6.36
N HIS A 135 39.73 4.47 5.74
CA HIS A 135 40.45 3.73 4.71
C HIS A 135 41.93 3.75 5.08
#